data_AF-A0A9P6V5T2-F1
#
_entry.id   AF-A0A9P6V5T2-F1
#
_cell.length_a   1.000
_cell.length_b   1.000
_cell.length_c   1.000
_cell.angle_alpha   90.00
_cell.angle_beta   90.00
_cell.angle_gamma   90.00
#
_symmetry.space_group_name_H-M   'P 1'
#
loop_
_entity.id
_entity.type
_entity.pdbx_description
1 polymer ?
#
loop_
_entity_poly.entity_id
_entity_poly.type
_entity_poly.pdbx_seq_one_letter_code
_entity_poly.pdbx_strand_id
1 'polypeptide(L)'
;MNRITQILQMLHSLEGEEEGYTSNLQTRSTGPDGDFIFNASFSNQPERARLYAVRLQIYNCSCALQEYLADIEKTDPALVDEERFSLLQTMMIRRDRLLMEARAYVDHGHGEVGMNAGLPGTYKK
;
A
#
# COMPACT_ATOMS: atom_id res chain seq x y z
N MET A 1 5.70 23.75 17.52
CA MET A 1 5.85 22.82 16.38
C MET A 1 4.59 22.92 15.55
N ASN A 2 4.67 23.26 14.26
CA ASN A 2 3.48 23.46 13.40
C ASN A 2 2.78 22.11 13.17
N ARG A 3 1.45 22.09 13.21
CA ARG A 3 0.62 20.89 13.05
C ARG A 3 0.83 20.20 11.69
N ILE A 4 1.12 20.99 10.65
CA ILE A 4 1.50 20.48 9.33
C ILE A 4 2.79 19.67 9.41
N THR A 5 3.82 20.22 10.05
CA THR A 5 5.11 19.54 10.26
C THR A 5 4.94 18.22 11.02
N GLN A 6 4.03 18.17 12.01
CA GLN A 6 3.72 16.93 12.73
C GLN A 6 3.08 15.88 11.83
N ILE A 7 2.12 16.28 10.99
CA ILE A 7 1.44 15.37 10.05
C ILE A 7 2.42 14.86 8.99
N LEU A 8 3.28 15.73 8.46
CA LEU A 8 4.31 15.36 7.47
C LEU A 8 5.35 14.39 8.06
N GLN A 9 5.80 14.61 9.30
CA GLN A 9 6.70 13.68 9.99
C GLN A 9 6.04 12.32 10.24
N MET A 10 4.78 12.32 10.65
CA MET A 10 4.01 11.10 10.86
C MET A 10 3.81 10.34 9.54
N LEU A 11 3.46 11.05 8.46
CA LEU A 11 3.37 10.47 7.13
C LEU A 11 4.68 9.80 6.77
N HIS A 12 5.80 10.53 6.82
CA HIS A 12 7.13 10.00 6.48
C HIS A 12 7.49 8.72 7.27
N SER A 13 7.22 8.70 8.57
CA SER A 13 7.42 7.51 9.41
C SER A 13 6.58 6.32 8.92
N LEU A 14 5.30 6.55 8.62
CA LEU A 14 4.41 5.52 8.12
C LEU A 14 4.81 5.01 6.74
N GLU A 15 5.39 5.85 5.87
CA GLU A 15 5.90 5.40 4.55
C GLU A 15 7.08 4.46 4.70
N GLY A 16 7.98 4.71 5.67
CA GLY A 16 9.07 3.80 6.00
C GLY A 16 8.56 2.46 6.52
N GLU A 17 7.52 2.47 7.36
CA GLU A 17 6.86 1.23 7.82
C GLU A 17 6.20 0.48 6.65
N GLU A 18 5.47 1.20 5.78
CA GLU A 18 4.83 0.64 4.58
C GLU A 18 5.85 -0.05 3.68
N GLU A 19 7.00 0.59 3.43
CA GLU A 19 8.08 0.03 2.63
C GLU A 19 8.61 -1.26 3.25
N GLY A 20 8.87 -1.27 4.56
CA GLY A 20 9.34 -2.47 5.26
C GLY A 20 8.36 -3.65 5.13
N TYR A 21 7.07 -3.40 5.38
CA TYR A 21 6.04 -4.44 5.21
C TYR A 21 5.90 -4.90 3.77
N THR A 22 5.99 -3.98 2.80
CA THR A 22 5.89 -4.31 1.37
C THR A 22 7.07 -5.19 0.95
N SER A 23 8.30 -4.86 1.34
CA SER A 23 9.49 -5.67 1.05
C SER A 23 9.42 -7.07 1.66
N ASN A 24 8.91 -7.22 2.88
CA ASN A 24 8.70 -8.53 3.51
C ASN A 24 7.69 -9.40 2.75
N LEU A 25 6.76 -8.77 2.04
CA LEU A 25 5.73 -9.43 1.26
C LEU A 25 6.15 -9.63 -0.20
N GLN A 26 7.38 -9.33 -0.58
CA GLN A 26 7.89 -9.63 -1.92
C GLN A 26 8.51 -11.02 -1.96
N THR A 27 8.08 -11.84 -2.91
CA THR A 27 8.71 -13.13 -3.23
C THR A 27 9.18 -13.13 -4.67
N ARG A 28 10.20 -13.93 -4.98
CA ARG A 28 10.63 -14.12 -6.36
C ARG A 28 9.63 -14.99 -7.11
N SER A 29 9.21 -14.55 -8.28
CA SER A 29 8.44 -15.35 -9.23
C SER A 29 9.27 -16.53 -9.69
N THR A 30 8.61 -17.66 -9.92
CA THR A 30 9.20 -18.88 -10.49
C THR A 30 9.30 -18.81 -12.02
N GLY A 31 8.78 -17.75 -12.64
CA GLY A 31 8.85 -17.51 -14.08
C GLY A 31 10.28 -17.23 -14.58
N PRO A 32 10.51 -17.30 -15.91
CA PRO A 32 11.82 -17.16 -16.53
C PRO A 32 12.51 -15.82 -16.23
N ASP A 33 11.74 -14.77 -15.95
CA ASP A 33 12.23 -13.43 -15.70
C ASP A 33 12.59 -13.17 -14.22
N GLY A 34 12.15 -14.04 -13.29
CA GLY A 34 12.52 -13.97 -11.86
C GLY A 34 12.07 -12.69 -11.14
N ASP A 35 11.02 -12.04 -11.64
CA ASP A 35 10.47 -10.79 -11.11
C ASP A 35 9.99 -10.94 -9.66
N PHE A 36 10.03 -9.85 -8.89
CA PHE A 36 9.45 -9.82 -7.55
C PHE A 36 7.94 -9.59 -7.64
N ILE A 37 7.19 -10.48 -7.00
CA ILE A 37 5.73 -10.44 -6.94
C ILE A 37 5.25 -10.36 -5.50
N PHE A 38 4.07 -9.78 -5.31
CA PHE A 38 3.45 -9.66 -4.01
C PHE A 38 2.93 -11.01 -3.51
N ASN A 39 3.40 -11.45 -2.35
CA ASN A 39 3.11 -12.74 -1.78
C ASN A 39 1.72 -12.75 -1.10
N ALA A 40 0.72 -13.05 -1.91
CA ALA A 40 -0.67 -13.16 -1.53
C ALA A 40 -1.07 -14.51 -0.89
N SER A 41 -0.12 -15.32 -0.41
CA SER A 41 -0.43 -16.59 0.27
C SER A 41 -1.16 -16.40 1.61
N PHE A 42 -1.97 -17.38 2.00
CA PHE A 42 -2.67 -17.37 3.30
C PHE A 42 -1.70 -17.32 4.49
N SER A 43 -0.51 -17.89 4.39
CA SER A 43 0.51 -17.86 5.45
C SER A 43 1.00 -16.45 5.77
N ASN A 44 0.90 -15.52 4.82
CA ASN A 44 1.27 -14.12 5.00
C ASN A 44 0.09 -13.21 5.37
N GLN A 45 -1.10 -13.77 5.64
CA GLN A 45 -2.28 -12.99 6.03
C GLN A 45 -2.03 -12.02 7.21
N PRO A 46 -1.29 -12.38 8.29
CA PRO A 46 -1.01 -11.44 9.38
C PRO A 46 -0.20 -10.22 8.94
N GLU A 47 0.83 -10.42 8.11
CA GLU A 47 1.69 -9.35 7.63
C GLU A 47 0.95 -8.45 6.64
N ARG A 48 0.11 -9.02 5.77
CA ARG A 48 -0.80 -8.24 4.92
C ARG A 48 -1.78 -7.39 5.72
N ALA A 49 -2.28 -7.90 6.85
CA ALA A 49 -3.16 -7.13 7.72
C ALA A 49 -2.44 -5.94 8.36
N ARG A 50 -1.16 -6.10 8.74
CA ARG A 50 -0.32 -4.98 9.22
C ARG A 50 -0.07 -3.95 8.12
N LEU A 51 0.30 -4.38 6.92
CA LEU A 51 0.46 -3.50 5.76
C LEU A 51 -0.81 -2.71 5.48
N TYR A 52 -1.98 -3.37 5.50
CA TYR A 52 -3.27 -2.69 5.32
C TYR A 52 -3.53 -1.65 6.41
N ALA A 53 -3.24 -1.96 7.68
CA ALA A 53 -3.42 -1.04 8.79
C ALA A 53 -2.54 0.22 8.65
N VAL A 54 -1.27 0.06 8.25
CA VAL A 54 -0.37 1.20 7.99
C VAL A 54 -0.88 2.04 6.83
N ARG A 55 -1.29 1.41 5.72
CA ARG A 55 -1.85 2.11 4.55
C ARG A 55 -3.11 2.90 4.90
N LEU A 56 -3.98 2.36 5.75
CA LEU A 56 -5.15 3.07 6.25
C LEU A 56 -4.76 4.29 7.10
N GLN A 57 -3.73 4.18 7.94
CA GLN A 57 -3.22 5.31 8.70
C GLN A 57 -2.65 6.39 7.79
N ILE A 58 -1.86 6.03 6.78
CA ILE A 58 -1.36 6.96 5.77
C ILE A 58 -2.52 7.71 5.12
N TYR A 59 -3.55 6.99 4.64
CA TYR A 59 -4.74 7.60 4.03
C TYR A 59 -5.40 8.63 4.96
N ASN A 60 -5.64 8.25 6.22
CA ASN A 60 -6.24 9.14 7.20
C ASN A 60 -5.38 10.38 7.46
N CYS A 61 -4.05 10.23 7.53
CA CYS A 61 -3.12 11.34 7.70
C CYS A 61 -3.11 12.26 6.48
N SER A 62 -3.17 11.71 5.26
CA SER A 62 -3.27 12.47 4.02
C SER A 62 -4.56 13.27 3.94
N CYS A 63 -5.71 12.71 4.35
CA CYS A 63 -6.97 13.43 4.43
C CYS A 63 -6.89 14.58 5.44
N ALA A 64 -6.34 14.32 6.63
CA ALA A 64 -6.14 15.36 7.64
C ALA A 64 -5.22 16.49 7.12
N LEU A 65 -4.12 16.14 6.43
CA LEU A 65 -3.23 17.12 5.81
C LEU A 65 -3.98 17.99 4.80
N GLN A 66 -4.82 17.39 3.96
CA GLN A 66 -5.62 18.12 2.97
C GLN A 66 -6.59 19.11 3.63
N GLU A 67 -7.24 18.74 4.73
CA GLU A 67 -8.09 19.64 5.51
C GLU A 67 -7.29 20.84 6.04
N TYR A 68 -6.10 20.59 6.62
CA TYR A 68 -5.24 21.69 7.08
C TYR A 68 -4.76 22.59 5.95
N LEU A 69 -4.35 22.01 4.81
CA LEU A 69 -3.91 22.79 3.65
C LEU A 69 -5.03 23.72 3.14
N ALA A 70 -6.30 23.31 3.21
CA ALA A 70 -7.43 24.18 2.86
C ALA A 70 -7.58 25.38 3.82
N ASP A 71 -7.27 25.21 5.11
CA ASP A 71 -7.36 26.29 6.10
C ASP A 71 -6.29 27.38 5.89
N ILE A 72 -5.08 26.98 5.48
CA ILE A 72 -3.94 27.88 5.23
C ILE A 72 -3.87 28.44 3.82
N GLU A 73 -4.63 27.91 2.87
CA GLU A 73 -4.63 28.35 1.45
C GLU A 73 -4.88 29.86 1.30
N LYS A 74 -5.67 30.45 2.18
CA LYS A 74 -5.94 31.90 2.18
C LYS A 74 -4.76 32.74 2.66
N THR A 75 -3.83 32.15 3.41
CA THR A 75 -2.69 32.83 4.03
C THR A 75 -1.41 32.59 3.25
N ASP A 76 -1.19 31.35 2.79
CA ASP A 76 0.01 30.96 2.05
C ASP A 76 -0.33 29.95 0.94
N PRO A 77 -0.85 30.43 -0.21
CA PRO A 77 -1.25 29.56 -1.31
C PRO A 77 -0.05 28.87 -1.97
N ALA A 78 1.13 29.49 -1.97
CA ALA A 78 2.32 28.91 -2.60
C ALA A 78 2.80 27.66 -1.84
N LEU A 79 2.83 27.72 -0.51
CA LEU A 79 3.10 26.55 0.32
C LEU A 79 2.06 25.45 0.11
N VAL A 80 0.78 25.82 0.01
CA VAL A 80 -0.30 24.85 -0.21
C VAL A 80 -0.17 24.12 -1.54
N ASP A 81 0.19 24.82 -2.62
CA ASP A 81 0.39 24.21 -3.92
C ASP A 81 1.56 23.22 -3.92
N GLU A 82 2.68 23.57 -3.29
CA GLU A 82 3.85 22.69 -3.13
C GLU A 82 3.48 21.40 -2.38
N GLU A 83 2.82 21.54 -1.22
CA GLU A 83 2.45 20.40 -0.38
C GLU A 83 1.35 19.52 -1.03
N ARG A 84 0.38 20.12 -1.73
CA ARG A 84 -0.64 19.37 -2.49
C ARG A 84 -0.01 18.57 -3.62
N PHE A 85 0.95 19.14 -4.34
CA PHE A 85 1.64 18.45 -5.43
C PHE A 85 2.45 17.26 -4.88
N SER A 86 3.21 17.46 -3.81
CA SER A 86 3.95 16.40 -3.12
C SER A 86 3.03 15.27 -2.66
N LEU A 87 1.92 15.61 -1.99
CA LEU A 87 0.92 14.64 -1.54
C LEU A 87 0.33 13.83 -2.71
N LEU A 88 -0.01 14.51 -3.82
CA LEU A 88 -0.56 13.86 -5.01
C LEU A 88 0.42 12.87 -5.63
N GLN A 89 1.69 13.24 -5.80
CA GLN A 89 2.72 12.36 -6.33
C GLN A 89 2.83 11.08 -5.52
N THR A 90 2.86 11.21 -4.20
CA THR A 90 2.97 10.06 -3.31
C THR A 90 1.73 9.16 -3.36
N MET A 91 0.52 9.74 -3.43
CA MET A 91 -0.71 8.96 -3.60
C MET A 91 -0.77 8.23 -4.95
N MET A 92 -0.26 8.84 -6.03
CA MET A 92 -0.17 8.19 -7.34
C MET A 92 0.77 6.99 -7.32
N ILE A 93 1.96 7.12 -6.73
CA ILE A 93 2.90 6.00 -6.57
C ILE A 93 2.25 4.84 -5.81
N ARG A 94 1.52 5.15 -4.72
CA ARG A 94 0.81 4.12 -3.94
C ARG A 94 -0.30 3.44 -4.73
N ARG A 95 -1.08 4.21 -5.48
CA ARG A 95 -2.10 3.65 -6.38
C ARG A 95 -1.48 2.67 -7.38
N ASP A 96 -0.36 3.05 -8.00
CA ASP A 96 0.29 2.20 -9.00
C ASP A 96 0.82 0.90 -8.36
N ARG A 97 1.41 0.99 -7.16
CA ARG A 97 1.82 -0.19 -6.37
C ARG A 97 0.62 -1.10 -6.06
N LEU A 98 -0.50 -0.54 -5.60
CA LEU A 98 -1.72 -1.31 -5.32
C LEU A 98 -2.29 -1.98 -6.58
N LEU A 99 -2.22 -1.30 -7.74
CA LEU A 99 -2.65 -1.90 -9.01
C LEU A 99 -1.75 -3.06 -9.42
N MET A 100 -0.43 -2.96 -9.21
CA MET A 100 0.50 -4.07 -9.44
C MET A 100 0.22 -5.25 -8.49
N GLU A 101 0.00 -4.98 -7.21
CA GLU A 101 -0.34 -6.00 -6.22
C GLU A 101 -1.67 -6.70 -6.51
N ALA A 102 -2.69 -5.93 -6.92
CA ALA A 102 -3.99 -6.48 -7.31
C ALA A 102 -3.89 -7.38 -8.55
N ARG A 103 -3.07 -7.00 -9.54
CA ARG A 103 -2.77 -7.85 -10.70
C ARG A 103 -2.07 -9.13 -10.28
N ALA A 104 -1.04 -9.05 -9.44
CA ALA A 104 -0.35 -10.23 -8.91
C ALA A 104 -1.32 -11.16 -8.14
N TYR A 105 -2.27 -10.60 -7.38
CA TYR A 105 -3.31 -11.39 -6.69
C TYR A 105 -4.22 -12.15 -7.67
N VAL A 106 -4.67 -11.49 -8.74
CA VAL A 106 -5.50 -12.10 -9.78
C VAL A 106 -4.72 -13.16 -10.54
N ASP A 107 -3.47 -12.87 -10.92
CA ASP A 107 -2.61 -13.80 -11.65
C ASP A 107 -2.27 -15.04 -10.80
N HIS A 108 -2.03 -14.90 -9.48
CA HIS A 108 -1.90 -16.04 -8.58
C HIS A 108 -3.21 -16.81 -8.38
N GLY A 109 -4.34 -16.11 -8.33
CA GLY A 109 -5.67 -16.72 -8.27
C GLY A 109 -6.06 -17.52 -9.52
N HIS A 110 -5.40 -17.25 -10.64
CA HIS A 110 -5.55 -17.99 -11.90
C HIS A 110 -4.36 -18.92 -12.22
N GLY A 111 -3.22 -18.77 -11.55
CA GLY A 111 -1.95 -19.41 -11.89
C GLY A 111 -1.42 -20.45 -10.90
N GLU A 112 -1.89 -20.51 -9.64
CA GLU A 112 -1.42 -21.52 -8.68
C GLU A 112 -2.57 -22.20 -7.91
N VAL A 113 -3.22 -23.12 -8.63
CA VAL A 113 -3.47 -24.46 -8.09
C VAL A 113 -2.08 -25.10 -7.89
N GLY A 114 -1.40 -24.70 -6.82
CA GLY A 114 0.01 -25.02 -6.58
C GLY A 114 0.33 -25.31 -5.13
N MET A 115 -0.66 -25.51 -4.27
CA MET A 115 -0.47 -26.22 -3.02
C MET A 115 -1.62 -27.20 -2.84
N ASN A 116 -1.27 -28.43 -2.50
CA ASN A 116 -2.14 -29.44 -1.90
C ASN A 116 -2.86 -28.85 -0.68
N ALA A 117 -3.90 -28.04 -0.90
CA ALA A 117 -5.02 -28.02 0.00
C ALA A 117 -5.72 -29.34 -0.26
N GLY A 118 -5.50 -30.32 0.61
CA GLY A 118 -6.36 -31.48 0.68
C GLY A 118 -7.79 -30.98 0.76
N LEU A 119 -8.50 -31.03 -0.37
CA LEU A 119 -9.94 -30.90 -0.40
C LEU A 119 -10.47 -32.15 0.31
N PRO A 120 -11.12 -32.04 1.47
CA PRO A 120 -11.98 -33.11 1.90
C PRO A 120 -13.23 -33.05 1.04
N GLY A 121 -13.41 -34.06 0.19
CA GLY A 121 -14.74 -34.45 -0.28
C GLY A 121 -15.19 -33.83 -1.60
N THR A 122 -15.17 -34.68 -2.62
CA THR A 122 -16.24 -34.91 -3.60
C THR A 122 -17.42 -33.93 -3.62
N TYR A 123 -17.64 -33.28 -4.76
CA TYR A 123 -18.99 -33.13 -5.29
C TYR A 123 -19.02 -33.58 -6.74
N LYS A 124 -19.63 -34.76 -6.95
CA LYS A 124 -20.19 -35.16 -8.24
C LYS A 124 -21.42 -34.30 -8.53
N LYS A 125 -21.52 -33.77 -9.76
CA LYS A 125 -22.51 -34.19 -10.75
C LYS A 125 -22.07 -33.72 -12.13
#